data_AF-K5V5X3-F1
#
_entry.id   AF-K5V5X3-F1
#
_cell.length_a   1.000
_cell.length_b   1.000
_cell.length_c   1.000
_cell.angle_alpha   90.00
_cell.angle_beta   90.00
_cell.angle_gamma   90.00
#
_symmetry.space_group_name_H-M   'P 1'
#
loop_
_entity.id
_entity.type
_entity.pdbx_description
1 polymer ?
#
loop_
_entity_poly.entity_id
_entity_poly.type
_entity_poly.pdbx_seq_one_letter_code
_entity_poly.pdbx_strand_id
1 'polypeptide(L)'
;MPDWNSPAELALEASAFAKLMHALAGLYFWEVATSFSFDWQFITGKKKFHWPLIFYFLGRYLLVFAMIGILTALDVTIEVNCQALYTFNQLVGQATIGLASINLAIRTMILWAQNLYIVVPLVLVILGHWSLILQGKPAPTCVLLKAEWVPGQGCVITKTNNTILAATFIYTMCFDLIVLVLTAAKLAFPRDQRSQLMNMLFRDGLIYFVIAFLSNLLATTFMELNLSAVMSIIFNVPSAIASTIVACRAVRRLSGWSSPGPEILYVCLWLSPLRQR
;
A
#
# COMPACT_ATOMS: atom_id res chain seq x y z
N MET A 1 4.53 3.76 -35.86
CA MET A 1 4.48 3.72 -34.38
C MET A 1 5.75 4.36 -33.87
N PRO A 2 5.72 5.14 -32.77
CA PRO A 2 6.94 5.64 -32.14
C PRO A 2 7.79 4.45 -31.68
N ASP A 3 9.11 4.52 -31.88
CA ASP A 3 10.05 3.53 -31.33
C ASP A 3 10.31 3.85 -29.85
N TRP A 4 9.51 3.25 -28.97
CA TRP A 4 9.61 3.39 -27.50
C TRP A 4 10.94 2.91 -26.90
N ASN A 5 11.74 2.18 -27.66
CA ASN A 5 13.08 1.73 -27.27
C ASN A 5 14.20 2.57 -27.90
N SER A 6 13.89 3.67 -28.60
CA SER A 6 14.91 4.55 -29.12
C SER A 6 15.64 5.27 -27.96
N PRO A 7 16.95 5.53 -28.07
CA PRO A 7 17.72 6.14 -26.99
C PRO A 7 17.25 7.55 -26.62
N ALA A 8 16.68 8.29 -27.59
CA ALA A 8 16.10 9.60 -27.35
C ALA A 8 14.83 9.52 -26.47
N GLU A 9 13.94 8.57 -26.76
CA GLU A 9 12.73 8.34 -25.96
C GLU A 9 13.07 7.82 -24.57
N LEU A 10 14.00 6.87 -24.44
CA LEU A 10 14.44 6.37 -23.13
C LEU A 10 15.05 7.46 -22.24
N ALA A 11 15.82 8.39 -22.82
CA ALA A 11 16.36 9.53 -22.08
C ALA A 11 15.27 10.50 -21.64
N LEU A 12 14.29 10.76 -22.52
CA LEU A 12 13.12 11.59 -22.20
C LEU A 12 12.30 10.96 -21.06
N GLU A 13 11.96 9.66 -21.18
CA GLU A 13 11.24 8.88 -20.18
C GLU A 13 11.97 8.87 -18.83
N ALA A 14 13.29 8.62 -18.82
CA ALA A 14 14.09 8.63 -17.60
C ALA A 14 14.06 10.02 -16.92
N SER A 15 14.17 11.11 -17.71
CA SER A 15 14.11 12.46 -17.17
C SER A 15 12.72 12.82 -16.62
N ALA A 16 11.65 12.36 -17.28
CA ALA A 16 10.28 12.56 -16.84
C ALA A 16 9.99 11.76 -15.57
N PHE A 17 10.46 10.50 -15.52
CA PHE A 17 10.38 9.64 -14.35
C PHE A 17 11.08 10.26 -13.14
N ALA A 18 12.33 10.74 -13.31
CA ALA A 18 13.08 11.37 -12.23
C ALA A 18 12.34 12.59 -11.65
N LYS A 19 11.84 13.49 -12.51
CA LYS A 19 11.06 14.67 -12.10
C LYS A 19 9.77 14.29 -11.38
N LEU A 20 9.07 13.28 -11.88
CA LEU A 20 7.84 12.77 -11.27
C LEU A 20 8.12 12.19 -9.88
N MET A 21 9.17 11.38 -9.71
CA MET A 21 9.53 10.79 -8.42
C MET A 21 9.90 11.85 -7.38
N HIS A 22 10.62 12.90 -7.79
CA HIS A 22 10.92 14.04 -6.91
C HIS A 22 9.66 14.78 -6.46
N ALA A 23 8.73 15.05 -7.39
CA ALA A 23 7.47 15.71 -7.07
C ALA A 23 6.61 14.86 -6.11
N LEU A 24 6.55 13.55 -6.34
CA LEU A 24 5.82 12.60 -5.51
C LEU A 24 6.44 12.44 -4.12
N ALA A 25 7.77 12.40 -4.02
CA ALA A 25 8.47 12.39 -2.75
C ALA A 25 8.17 13.65 -1.94
N GLY A 26 8.22 14.83 -2.58
CA GLY A 26 7.85 16.10 -1.96
C GLY A 26 6.40 16.10 -1.44
N LEU A 27 5.45 15.63 -2.26
CA LEU A 27 4.05 15.49 -1.86
C LEU A 27 3.88 14.56 -0.66
N TYR A 28 4.57 13.42 -0.67
CA TYR A 28 4.45 12.46 0.42
C TYR A 28 5.11 12.96 1.71
N PHE A 29 6.29 13.58 1.63
CA PHE A 29 6.92 14.23 2.79
C PHE A 29 6.07 15.36 3.36
N TRP A 30 5.40 16.13 2.51
CA TRP A 30 4.41 17.13 2.94
C TRP A 30 3.24 16.48 3.71
N GLU A 31 2.68 15.38 3.20
CA GLU A 31 1.62 14.63 3.91
C GLU A 31 2.13 14.11 5.26
N VAL A 32 3.36 13.60 5.33
CA VAL A 32 3.96 13.13 6.60
C VAL A 32 4.19 14.28 7.57
N ALA A 33 4.69 15.43 7.12
CA ALA A 33 4.94 16.59 7.97
C ALA A 33 3.64 17.17 8.54
N THR A 34 2.62 17.36 7.71
CA THR A 34 1.32 17.90 8.15
C THR A 34 0.58 16.97 9.11
N SER A 35 0.81 15.66 8.99
CA SER A 35 0.19 14.65 9.86
C SER A 35 1.04 14.22 11.05
N PHE A 36 2.25 14.77 11.19
CA PHE A 36 3.17 14.46 12.29
C PHE A 36 2.60 14.82 13.68
N SER A 37 1.78 15.87 13.76
CA SER A 37 1.11 16.28 15.01
C SER A 37 0.22 15.18 15.59
N PHE A 38 -0.35 14.32 14.75
CA PHE A 38 -1.13 13.17 15.18
C PHE A 38 -0.24 12.07 15.77
N ASP A 39 0.88 11.74 15.10
CA ASP A 39 1.80 10.69 15.56
C ASP A 39 2.48 11.08 16.86
N TRP A 40 2.83 12.37 17.00
CA TRP A 40 3.41 12.93 18.21
C TRP A 40 2.49 12.73 19.43
N GLN A 41 1.17 12.73 19.25
CA GLN A 41 0.22 12.45 20.36
C GLN A 41 0.28 11.00 20.85
N PHE A 42 0.67 10.04 20.00
CA PHE A 42 0.89 8.65 20.42
C PHE A 42 2.25 8.46 21.07
N ILE A 43 3.30 9.11 20.53
CA ILE A 43 4.66 9.07 21.10
C ILE A 43 4.67 9.72 22.49
N THR A 44 3.98 10.84 22.67
CA THR A 44 3.86 11.53 23.97
C THR A 44 2.88 10.87 24.94
N GLY A 45 2.29 9.73 24.59
CA GLY A 45 1.38 8.97 25.46
C GLY A 45 0.02 9.64 25.70
N LYS A 46 -0.31 10.72 24.97
CA LYS A 46 -1.60 11.42 25.11
C LYS A 46 -2.79 10.59 24.59
N LYS A 47 -2.54 9.60 23.74
CA LYS A 47 -3.53 8.65 23.22
C LYS A 47 -3.09 7.20 23.46
N LYS A 48 -4.05 6.32 23.78
CA LYS A 48 -3.80 4.88 23.97
C LYS A 48 -3.40 4.22 22.65
N PHE A 49 -2.39 3.36 22.70
CA PHE A 49 -1.95 2.58 21.55
C PHE A 49 -2.87 1.38 21.32
N HIS A 50 -3.38 1.23 20.11
CA HIS A 50 -4.19 0.07 19.71
C HIS A 50 -3.44 -0.74 18.66
N TRP A 51 -3.50 -2.07 18.75
CA TRP A 51 -2.75 -2.99 17.87
C TRP A 51 -2.92 -2.70 16.35
N PRO A 52 -4.12 -2.35 15.83
CA PRO A 52 -4.27 -1.99 14.41
C PRO A 52 -3.46 -0.76 13.97
N LEU A 53 -3.07 0.14 14.88
CA LEU A 53 -2.23 1.29 14.53
C LEU A 53 -0.80 0.88 14.15
N ILE A 54 -0.34 -0.33 14.50
CA ILE A 54 0.97 -0.83 14.08
C ILE A 54 1.06 -0.84 12.55
N PHE A 55 0.04 -1.38 11.87
CA PHE A 55 0.01 -1.44 10.40
C PHE A 55 -0.06 -0.05 9.75
N TYR A 56 -0.71 0.91 10.41
CA TYR A 56 -0.73 2.30 10.00
C TYR A 56 0.67 2.94 10.05
N PHE A 57 1.38 2.82 11.18
CA PHE A 57 2.73 3.38 11.32
C PHE A 57 3.70 2.68 10.40
N LEU A 58 3.64 1.35 10.34
CA LEU A 58 4.55 0.55 9.54
C LEU A 58 4.39 0.88 8.05
N GLY A 59 3.17 0.93 7.51
CA GLY A 59 2.95 1.33 6.11
C GLY A 59 3.44 2.75 5.83
N ARG A 60 3.15 3.69 6.74
CA ARG A 60 3.55 5.09 6.57
C ARG A 60 5.07 5.28 6.53
N TYR A 61 5.79 4.68 7.47
CA TYR A 61 7.25 4.81 7.53
C TYR A 61 7.96 3.97 6.47
N LEU A 62 7.45 2.79 6.12
CA LEU A 62 7.98 2.02 4.99
C LEU A 62 7.93 2.86 3.71
N LEU A 63 6.82 3.54 3.41
CA LEU A 63 6.76 4.39 2.21
C LEU A 63 7.73 5.57 2.26
N VAL A 64 8.03 6.13 3.44
CA VAL A 64 9.08 7.15 3.59
C VAL A 64 10.45 6.57 3.20
N PHE A 65 10.77 5.38 3.72
CA PHE A 65 12.03 4.71 3.37
C PHE A 65 12.10 4.33 1.89
N ALA A 66 10.99 3.91 1.28
CA ALA A 66 10.93 3.68 -0.17
C ALA A 66 11.17 4.96 -0.97
N MET A 67 10.60 6.10 -0.56
CA MET A 67 10.84 7.38 -1.25
C MET A 67 12.30 7.82 -1.15
N ILE A 68 12.90 7.70 0.04
CA ILE A 68 14.32 7.99 0.23
C ILE A 68 15.16 7.06 -0.65
N GLY A 69 14.86 5.76 -0.67
CA GLY A 69 15.57 4.79 -1.49
C GLY A 69 15.42 5.00 -3.00
N ILE A 70 14.30 5.56 -3.47
CA ILE A 70 14.11 5.94 -4.88
C ILE A 70 14.90 7.20 -5.21
N LEU A 71 14.89 8.21 -4.34
CA LEU A 71 15.69 9.42 -4.54
C LEU A 71 17.19 9.10 -4.58
N THR A 72 17.66 8.26 -3.65
CA THR A 72 19.06 7.81 -3.69
C THR A 72 19.37 7.02 -4.95
N ALA A 73 18.44 6.22 -5.48
CA ALA A 73 18.65 5.51 -6.74
C ALA A 73 18.79 6.44 -7.96
N LEU A 74 18.17 7.63 -7.90
CA LEU A 74 18.16 8.62 -8.98
C LEU A 74 19.33 9.61 -8.91
N ASP A 75 19.77 9.95 -7.70
CA ASP A 75 20.79 10.99 -7.47
C ASP A 75 22.19 10.44 -7.19
N VAL A 76 22.35 9.11 -7.10
CA VAL A 76 23.65 8.51 -6.79
C VAL A 76 24.63 8.66 -7.96
N THR A 77 25.79 9.24 -7.68
CA THR A 77 26.88 9.44 -8.65
C THR A 77 28.06 8.49 -8.44
N ILE A 78 28.07 7.75 -7.33
CA ILE A 78 29.10 6.77 -6.96
C ILE A 78 28.62 5.34 -7.18
N GLU A 79 29.55 4.42 -7.46
CA GLU A 79 29.19 3.01 -7.66
C GLU A 79 28.53 2.42 -6.41
N VAL A 80 27.29 1.95 -6.57
CA VAL A 80 26.51 1.29 -5.54
C VAL A 80 25.88 0.01 -6.08
N ASN A 81 25.49 -0.88 -5.17
CA ASN A 81 24.75 -2.08 -5.53
C ASN A 81 23.29 -1.72 -5.89
N CYS A 82 23.09 -1.29 -7.14
CA CYS A 82 21.77 -0.93 -7.70
C CYS A 82 20.74 -2.02 -7.48
N GLN A 83 21.15 -3.27 -7.63
CA GLN A 83 20.29 -4.43 -7.47
C GLN A 83 19.68 -4.51 -6.07
N ALA A 84 20.51 -4.34 -5.03
CA ALA A 84 20.04 -4.35 -3.65
C ALA A 84 19.07 -3.19 -3.38
N LEU A 85 19.36 -2.00 -3.91
CA LEU A 85 18.56 -0.80 -3.71
C LEU A 85 17.17 -0.91 -4.38
N TYR A 86 17.12 -1.36 -5.63
CA TYR A 86 15.85 -1.57 -6.34
C TYR A 86 15.05 -2.72 -5.74
N THR A 87 15.71 -3.80 -5.29
CA THR A 87 15.03 -4.89 -4.56
C THR A 87 14.42 -4.39 -3.26
N PHE A 88 15.14 -3.58 -2.49
CA PHE A 88 14.64 -2.95 -1.27
C PHE A 88 13.43 -2.05 -1.56
N ASN A 89 13.54 -1.14 -2.54
CA ASN A 89 12.45 -0.23 -2.91
C ASN A 89 11.20 -0.99 -3.36
N GLN A 90 11.38 -2.07 -4.11
CA GLN A 90 10.28 -2.90 -4.57
C GLN A 90 9.59 -3.63 -3.41
N LEU A 91 10.36 -4.27 -2.52
CA LEU A 91 9.81 -4.98 -1.36
C LEU A 91 9.05 -4.01 -0.44
N VAL A 92 9.66 -2.88 -0.11
CA VAL A 92 9.08 -1.87 0.78
C VAL A 92 7.87 -1.19 0.15
N GLY A 93 7.92 -0.91 -1.15
CA GLY A 93 6.78 -0.35 -1.90
C GLY A 93 5.57 -1.29 -1.94
N GLN A 94 5.79 -2.57 -2.26
CA GLN A 94 4.72 -3.57 -2.28
C GLN A 94 4.19 -3.88 -0.86
N ALA A 95 5.08 -3.95 0.13
CA ALA A 95 4.69 -4.10 1.53
C ALA A 95 3.78 -2.95 1.99
N THR A 96 4.07 -1.72 1.57
CA THR A 96 3.23 -0.56 1.88
C THR A 96 1.80 -0.73 1.36
N ILE A 97 1.64 -1.15 0.10
CA ILE A 97 0.32 -1.42 -0.49
C ILE A 97 -0.39 -2.54 0.29
N GLY A 98 0.30 -3.65 0.57
CA GLY A 98 -0.27 -4.76 1.34
C GLY A 98 -0.72 -4.36 2.75
N LEU A 99 0.00 -3.46 3.41
CA LEU A 99 -0.38 -2.91 4.72
C LEU A 99 -1.60 -2.00 4.65
N ALA A 100 -1.74 -1.22 3.57
CA ALA A 100 -2.94 -0.44 3.32
C ALA A 100 -4.17 -1.35 3.15
N SER A 101 -4.02 -2.45 2.42
CA SER A 101 -5.07 -3.47 2.28
C SER A 101 -5.41 -4.16 3.61
N ILE A 102 -4.42 -4.47 4.45
CA ILE A 102 -4.66 -4.98 5.82
C ILE A 102 -5.47 -3.98 6.65
N ASN A 103 -5.16 -2.68 6.57
CA ASN A 103 -5.91 -1.65 7.29
C ASN A 103 -7.39 -1.62 6.90
N LEU A 104 -7.72 -1.86 5.63
CA LEU A 104 -9.10 -2.00 5.16
C LEU A 104 -9.72 -3.32 5.66
N ALA A 105 -8.96 -4.42 5.58
CA ALA A 105 -9.40 -5.75 5.99
C ALA A 105 -9.78 -5.82 7.48
N ILE A 106 -8.96 -5.24 8.37
CA ILE A 106 -9.22 -5.20 9.82
C ILE A 106 -10.55 -4.50 10.12
N ARG A 107 -10.85 -3.39 9.44
CA ARG A 107 -12.14 -2.68 9.60
C ARG A 107 -13.33 -3.58 9.27
N THR A 108 -13.18 -4.37 8.22
CA THR A 108 -14.20 -5.33 7.79
C THR A 108 -14.35 -6.46 8.82
N MET A 109 -13.25 -7.00 9.34
CA MET A 109 -13.30 -8.02 10.40
C MET A 109 -14.06 -7.53 11.63
N ILE A 110 -13.86 -6.26 12.03
CA ILE A 110 -14.57 -5.64 13.16
C ILE A 110 -16.06 -5.48 12.85
N LEU A 111 -16.42 -5.04 11.64
CA LEU A 111 -17.83 -4.91 11.21
C LEU A 111 -18.60 -6.22 11.25
N TRP A 112 -17.91 -7.34 11.02
CA TRP A 112 -18.47 -8.68 11.08
C TRP A 112 -18.38 -9.34 12.46
N ALA A 113 -18.09 -8.55 13.51
CA ALA A 113 -17.93 -9.02 14.87
C ALA A 113 -16.97 -10.21 14.96
N GLN A 114 -15.87 -10.16 14.17
CA GLN A 114 -14.83 -11.19 14.12
C GLN A 114 -15.34 -12.63 13.92
N ASN A 115 -16.45 -12.80 13.19
CA ASN A 115 -16.94 -14.13 12.87
C ASN A 115 -15.86 -14.93 12.12
N LEU A 116 -15.46 -16.08 12.69
CA LEU A 116 -14.36 -16.90 12.19
C LEU A 116 -14.54 -17.31 10.73
N TYR A 117 -15.78 -17.48 10.27
CA TYR A 117 -16.09 -17.78 8.87
C TYR A 117 -15.59 -16.72 7.87
N ILE A 118 -15.43 -15.46 8.31
CA ILE A 118 -14.92 -14.37 7.47
C ILE A 118 -13.46 -14.06 7.82
N VAL A 119 -13.11 -14.09 9.10
CA VAL A 119 -11.73 -13.78 9.54
C VAL A 119 -10.73 -14.80 8.98
N VAL A 120 -11.03 -16.11 9.07
CA VAL A 120 -10.13 -17.16 8.60
C VAL A 120 -9.78 -17.02 7.11
N PRO A 121 -10.74 -16.93 6.17
CA PRO A 121 -10.39 -16.75 4.76
C PRO A 121 -9.68 -15.42 4.50
N LEU A 122 -10.05 -14.34 5.18
CA LEU A 122 -9.37 -13.04 5.00
C LEU A 122 -7.90 -13.10 5.43
N VAL A 123 -7.62 -13.76 6.56
CA VAL A 123 -6.25 -13.97 7.05
C VAL A 123 -5.46 -14.86 6.09
N LEU A 124 -6.05 -15.92 5.55
CA LEU A 124 -5.39 -16.79 4.56
C LEU A 124 -5.02 -16.01 3.28
N VAL A 125 -5.91 -15.14 2.79
CA VAL A 125 -5.63 -14.29 1.62
C VAL A 125 -4.54 -13.26 1.94
N ILE A 126 -4.54 -12.67 3.14
CA ILE A 126 -3.45 -11.78 3.58
C ILE A 126 -2.12 -12.53 3.59
N LEU A 127 -2.06 -13.72 4.20
CA LEU A 127 -0.84 -14.54 4.22
C LEU A 127 -0.40 -14.93 2.81
N GLY A 128 -1.34 -15.24 1.92
CA GLY A 128 -1.10 -15.45 0.49
C GLY A 128 -0.42 -14.23 -0.14
N HIS A 129 -0.96 -13.03 0.07
CA HIS A 129 -0.39 -11.79 -0.43
C HIS A 129 1.06 -11.57 0.06
N TRP A 130 1.30 -11.72 1.36
CA TRP A 130 2.64 -11.58 1.92
C TRP A 130 3.59 -12.66 1.45
N SER A 131 3.12 -13.88 1.17
CA SER A 131 3.95 -14.94 0.59
C SER A 131 4.38 -14.65 -0.85
N LEU A 132 3.56 -13.91 -1.61
CA LEU A 132 3.92 -13.43 -2.96
C LEU A 132 4.95 -12.29 -2.88
N ILE A 133 4.80 -11.38 -1.92
CA ILE A 133 5.75 -10.28 -1.69
C ILE A 133 7.10 -10.81 -1.14
N LEU A 134 7.03 -11.71 -0.16
CA LEU A 134 8.17 -12.30 0.55
C LEU A 134 8.59 -13.64 -0.05
N GLN A 135 8.41 -13.85 -1.35
CA GLN A 135 8.71 -15.11 -2.02
C GLN A 135 10.24 -15.39 -1.99
N GLY A 136 10.74 -15.78 -0.83
CA GLY A 136 12.11 -16.10 -0.48
C GLY A 136 12.32 -17.61 -0.55
N LYS A 137 12.18 -18.18 -1.76
CA LYS A 137 12.74 -19.50 -2.04
C LYS A 137 14.22 -19.38 -2.43
N PRO A 138 15.04 -20.44 -2.23
CA PRO A 138 16.44 -20.50 -2.63
C PRO A 138 16.56 -20.66 -4.16
N ALA A 139 16.09 -19.65 -4.89
CA ALA A 139 16.24 -19.49 -6.32
C ALA A 139 16.62 -18.02 -6.56
N PRO A 140 17.41 -17.70 -7.61
CA PRO A 140 17.97 -16.36 -7.87
C PRO A 140 16.91 -15.30 -8.30
N THR A 141 15.68 -15.41 -7.81
CA THR A 141 14.47 -14.80 -8.38
C THR A 141 13.71 -13.90 -7.39
N CYS A 142 14.34 -13.43 -6.30
CA CYS A 142 13.85 -12.26 -5.54
C CYS A 142 13.89 -10.95 -6.34
N VAL A 143 14.41 -11.03 -7.57
CA VAL A 143 14.68 -9.92 -8.44
C VAL A 143 13.55 -9.83 -9.46
N LEU A 144 12.48 -9.14 -9.08
CA LEU A 144 11.47 -8.70 -10.03
C LEU A 144 12.04 -7.62 -10.99
N LEU A 145 13.12 -6.95 -10.59
CA LEU A 145 13.82 -5.90 -11.34
C LEU A 145 15.33 -6.13 -11.31
N LYS A 146 15.95 -6.41 -12.46
CA LYS A 146 17.41 -6.39 -12.60
C LYS A 146 17.87 -4.97 -12.91
N ALA A 147 18.78 -4.46 -12.09
CA ALA A 147 19.42 -3.18 -12.30
C ALA A 147 20.95 -3.32 -12.27
N GLU A 148 21.62 -2.66 -13.20
CA GLU A 148 23.09 -2.64 -13.32
C GLU A 148 23.61 -1.20 -13.27
N TRP A 149 24.81 -1.04 -12.73
CA TRP A 149 25.49 0.25 -12.70
C TRP A 149 26.17 0.53 -14.04
N VAL A 150 25.80 1.64 -14.68
CA VAL A 150 26.42 2.09 -15.93
C VAL A 150 27.26 3.34 -15.66
N PRO A 151 28.58 3.30 -15.90
CA PRO A 151 29.45 4.47 -15.70
C PRO A 151 28.95 5.69 -16.47
N GLY A 152 28.75 6.80 -15.76
CA GLY A 152 28.28 8.07 -16.35
C GLY A 152 26.75 8.20 -16.51
N GLN A 153 25.97 7.14 -16.28
CA GLN A 153 24.50 7.16 -16.31
C GLN A 153 23.85 6.75 -14.98
N GLY A 154 24.57 6.07 -14.10
CA GLY A 154 24.08 5.63 -12.78
C GLY A 154 23.40 4.27 -12.83
N CYS A 155 22.40 4.05 -11.96
CA CYS A 155 21.67 2.79 -11.90
C CYS A 155 20.60 2.67 -12.98
N VAL A 156 20.75 1.72 -13.91
CA VAL A 156 19.81 1.49 -15.02
C VAL A 156 19.10 0.15 -14.86
N ILE A 157 17.78 0.12 -15.11
CA ILE A 157 16.96 -1.09 -15.08
C ILE A 157 17.16 -1.86 -16.39
N THR A 158 17.71 -3.07 -16.33
CA THR A 158 18.03 -3.89 -17.51
C THR A 158 16.95 -4.91 -17.84
N LYS A 159 16.25 -5.47 -16.83
CA LYS A 159 15.11 -6.38 -17.03
C LYS A 159 14.07 -6.24 -15.93
N THR A 160 12.80 -6.32 -16.30
CA THR A 160 11.68 -6.37 -15.36
C THR A 160 10.83 -7.62 -15.60
N ASN A 161 10.47 -8.34 -14.55
CA ASN A 161 9.52 -9.45 -14.62
C ASN A 161 8.09 -8.93 -14.39
N ASN A 162 7.56 -8.23 -15.40
CA ASN A 162 6.26 -7.55 -15.32
C ASN A 162 5.11 -8.51 -14.99
N THR A 163 5.17 -9.77 -15.40
CA THR A 163 4.11 -10.76 -15.15
C THR A 163 3.90 -11.03 -13.67
N ILE A 164 4.97 -11.16 -12.88
CA ILE A 164 4.85 -11.41 -11.43
C ILE A 164 4.40 -10.14 -10.70
N LEU A 165 4.91 -8.96 -11.11
CA LEU A 165 4.40 -7.70 -10.57
C LEU A 165 2.90 -7.58 -10.85
N ALA A 166 2.46 -7.84 -12.10
CA ALA A 166 1.08 -7.64 -12.53
C ALA A 166 0.15 -8.59 -11.79
N ALA A 167 0.55 -9.86 -11.66
CA ALA A 167 -0.16 -10.82 -10.83
C ALA A 167 -0.32 -10.36 -9.38
N THR A 168 0.71 -9.72 -8.80
CA THR A 168 0.66 -9.19 -7.42
C THR A 168 -0.32 -8.02 -7.30
N PHE A 169 -0.31 -7.07 -8.25
CA PHE A 169 -1.25 -5.95 -8.27
C PHE A 169 -2.70 -6.41 -8.48
N ILE A 170 -2.93 -7.33 -9.42
CA ILE A 170 -4.25 -7.93 -9.66
C ILE A 170 -4.74 -8.64 -8.40
N TYR A 171 -3.86 -9.38 -7.73
CA TYR A 171 -4.18 -10.02 -6.45
C TYR A 171 -4.65 -9.01 -5.41
N THR A 172 -3.90 -7.90 -5.22
CA THR A 172 -4.28 -6.82 -4.30
C THR A 172 -5.64 -6.23 -4.65
N MET A 173 -5.89 -5.95 -5.94
CA MET A 173 -7.17 -5.37 -6.40
C MET A 173 -8.34 -6.31 -6.11
N CYS A 174 -8.19 -7.60 -6.38
CA CYS A 174 -9.19 -8.61 -6.06
C CYS A 174 -9.43 -8.72 -4.55
N PHE A 175 -8.36 -8.67 -3.75
CA PHE A 175 -8.47 -8.70 -2.30
C PHE A 175 -9.23 -7.48 -1.76
N ASP A 176 -8.85 -6.27 -2.17
CA ASP A 176 -9.51 -5.03 -1.77
C ASP A 176 -10.99 -5.02 -2.20
N LEU A 177 -11.31 -5.58 -3.37
CA LEU A 177 -12.69 -5.73 -3.85
C LEU A 177 -13.48 -6.69 -2.95
N ILE A 178 -12.93 -7.85 -2.60
CA ILE A 178 -13.58 -8.81 -1.69
C ILE A 178 -13.88 -8.15 -0.34
N VAL A 179 -12.90 -7.43 0.22
CA VAL A 179 -13.03 -6.71 1.49
C VAL A 179 -14.13 -5.64 1.40
N LEU A 180 -14.17 -4.86 0.31
CA LEU A 180 -15.21 -3.87 0.08
C LEU A 180 -16.60 -4.51 -0.05
N VAL A 181 -16.73 -5.59 -0.83
CA VAL A 181 -18.01 -6.30 -1.02
C VAL A 181 -18.52 -6.85 0.30
N LEU A 182 -17.66 -7.42 1.14
CA LEU A 182 -18.02 -7.88 2.49
C LEU A 182 -18.47 -6.72 3.37
N THR A 183 -17.80 -5.56 3.28
CA THR A 183 -18.20 -4.35 4.00
C THR A 183 -19.57 -3.84 3.53
N ALA A 184 -19.78 -3.79 2.21
CA ALA A 184 -21.02 -3.35 1.58
C ALA A 184 -22.19 -4.27 1.93
N ALA A 185 -22.00 -5.59 1.86
CA ALA A 185 -23.02 -6.59 2.18
C ALA A 185 -23.51 -6.43 3.63
N LYS A 186 -22.59 -6.20 4.59
CA LYS A 186 -22.96 -5.98 5.98
C LYS A 186 -23.80 -4.71 6.19
N LEU A 187 -23.54 -3.67 5.38
CA LEU A 187 -24.28 -2.40 5.44
C LEU A 187 -25.64 -2.45 4.71
N ALA A 188 -25.72 -3.24 3.64
CA ALA A 188 -26.93 -3.44 2.84
C ALA A 188 -27.97 -4.29 3.58
N PHE A 189 -27.54 -5.24 4.41
CA PHE A 189 -28.40 -6.09 5.24
C PHE A 189 -28.24 -5.79 6.74
N PRO A 190 -28.67 -4.61 7.22
CA PRO A 190 -28.58 -4.28 8.64
C PRO A 190 -29.54 -5.18 9.45
N ARG A 191 -29.00 -5.88 10.44
CA ARG A 191 -29.80 -6.54 11.50
C ARG A 191 -30.14 -5.61 12.67
N ASP A 192 -29.46 -4.47 12.77
CA ASP A 192 -29.60 -3.46 13.83
C ASP A 192 -29.51 -2.03 13.24
N GLN A 193 -29.96 -1.02 14.00
CA GLN A 193 -29.91 0.39 13.61
C GLN A 193 -28.54 0.79 13.01
N ARG A 194 -28.57 1.43 11.84
CA ARG A 194 -27.36 1.97 11.19
C ARG A 194 -26.73 3.03 12.09
N SER A 195 -25.61 2.70 12.73
CA SER A 195 -24.82 3.71 13.44
C SER A 195 -24.18 4.67 12.43
N GLN A 196 -24.09 5.96 12.77
CA GLN A 196 -23.39 6.96 11.95
C GLN A 196 -21.92 6.54 11.68
N LEU A 197 -21.32 5.80 12.63
CA LEU A 197 -19.99 5.21 12.51
C LEU A 197 -19.88 4.22 11.35
N MET A 198 -20.87 3.34 11.14
CA MET A 198 -20.88 2.37 10.04
C MET A 198 -20.96 3.06 8.67
N ASN A 199 -21.79 4.10 8.53
CA ASN A 199 -21.88 4.88 7.29
C ASN A 199 -20.58 5.62 6.99
N MET A 200 -19.94 6.20 8.01
CA MET A 200 -18.63 6.84 7.84
C MET A 200 -17.56 5.83 7.41
N LEU A 201 -17.54 4.66 8.04
CA LEU A 201 -16.56 3.60 7.75
C LEU A 201 -16.69 3.08 6.32
N PHE A 202 -17.93 2.88 5.85
CA PHE A 202 -18.19 2.47 4.47
C PHE A 202 -17.82 3.56 3.46
N ARG A 203 -18.17 4.82 3.73
CA ARG A 203 -17.82 5.93 2.83
C ARG A 203 -16.31 6.07 2.69
N ASP A 204 -15.58 6.01 3.80
CA ASP A 204 -14.12 6.12 3.78
C ASP A 204 -13.47 4.88 3.12
N GLY A 205 -14.03 3.69 3.34
CA GLY A 205 -13.59 2.45 2.69
C GLY A 205 -13.86 2.43 1.18
N LEU A 206 -14.99 2.96 0.74
CA LEU A 206 -15.34 3.09 -0.68
C LEU A 206 -14.43 4.09 -1.40
N ILE A 207 -14.16 5.25 -0.78
CA ILE A 207 -13.22 6.24 -1.35
C ILE A 207 -11.82 5.64 -1.46
N TYR A 208 -11.37 4.91 -0.43
CA TYR A 208 -10.12 4.15 -0.49
C TYR A 208 -10.12 3.18 -1.67
N PHE A 209 -11.14 2.33 -1.77
CA PHE A 209 -11.20 1.32 -2.82
C PHE A 209 -11.18 1.94 -4.21
N VAL A 210 -11.96 2.99 -4.47
CA VAL A 210 -12.02 3.62 -5.80
C VAL A 210 -10.64 4.19 -6.18
N ILE A 211 -9.97 4.89 -5.25
CA ILE A 211 -8.66 5.49 -5.52
C ILE A 211 -7.61 4.39 -5.73
N ALA A 212 -7.54 3.41 -4.82
CA ALA A 212 -6.57 2.31 -4.89
C ALA A 212 -6.81 1.40 -6.11
N PHE A 213 -8.07 1.10 -6.44
CA PHE A 213 -8.42 0.30 -7.61
C PHE A 213 -8.04 1.01 -8.90
N LEU A 214 -8.40 2.28 -9.06
CA LEU A 214 -8.04 3.03 -10.27
C LEU A 214 -6.52 3.18 -10.42
N SER A 215 -5.81 3.46 -9.33
CA SER A 215 -4.35 3.61 -9.37
C SER A 215 -3.64 2.28 -9.65
N ASN A 216 -4.09 1.18 -9.03
CA ASN A 216 -3.55 -0.16 -9.29
C ASN A 216 -3.91 -0.67 -10.68
N LEU A 217 -5.10 -0.33 -11.20
CA LEU A 217 -5.50 -0.64 -12.57
C LEU A 217 -4.59 0.04 -13.57
N LEU A 218 -4.34 1.35 -13.39
CA LEU A 218 -3.39 2.09 -14.23
C LEU A 218 -1.99 1.47 -14.17
N ALA A 219 -1.47 1.17 -12.99
CA ALA A 219 -0.18 0.50 -12.85
C ALA A 219 -0.14 -0.84 -13.61
N THR A 220 -1.16 -1.68 -13.43
CA THR A 220 -1.24 -3.00 -14.09
C THR A 220 -1.32 -2.88 -15.61
N THR A 221 -2.11 -1.93 -16.14
CA THR A 221 -2.22 -1.74 -17.59
C THR A 221 -0.89 -1.36 -18.24
N PHE A 222 -0.12 -0.47 -17.61
CA PHE A 222 1.21 -0.08 -18.12
C PHE A 222 2.23 -1.22 -18.04
N MET A 223 2.12 -2.08 -17.02
CA MET A 223 2.97 -3.27 -16.88
C MET A 223 2.68 -4.33 -17.95
N GLU A 224 1.41 -4.53 -18.33
CA GLU A 224 1.02 -5.47 -19.39
C GLU A 224 1.36 -4.97 -20.79
N LEU A 225 1.27 -3.65 -21.02
CA LEU A 225 1.62 -3.06 -22.31
C LEU A 225 3.13 -3.15 -22.64
N ASN A 226 3.99 -3.22 -21.61
CA ASN A 226 5.43 -3.46 -21.71
C ASN A 226 6.15 -2.64 -22.81
N LEU A 227 5.89 -1.33 -22.89
CA LEU A 227 6.48 -0.45 -23.91
C LEU A 227 7.97 -0.21 -23.68
N SER A 228 8.37 -0.04 -22.41
CA SER A 228 9.76 0.11 -21.94
C SER A 228 9.86 -0.30 -20.45
N ALA A 229 11.08 -0.53 -19.95
CA ALA A 229 11.29 -0.92 -18.55
C ALA A 229 10.86 0.17 -17.56
N VAL A 230 11.07 1.45 -17.91
CA VAL A 230 10.71 2.61 -17.06
C VAL A 230 9.21 2.86 -17.11
N MET A 231 8.64 2.86 -18.32
CA MET A 231 7.21 3.13 -18.54
C MET A 231 6.32 2.06 -17.87
N SER A 232 6.79 0.82 -17.79
CA SER A 232 6.06 -0.26 -17.10
C SER A 232 5.88 0.01 -15.59
N ILE A 233 6.78 0.76 -14.95
CA ILE A 233 6.81 0.92 -13.48
C ILE A 233 6.41 2.33 -13.05
N ILE A 234 6.26 3.27 -13.98
CA ILE A 234 6.01 4.69 -13.69
C ILE A 234 4.79 4.92 -12.79
N PHE A 235 3.74 4.10 -12.91
CA PHE A 235 2.51 4.21 -12.12
C PHE A 235 2.48 3.38 -10.83
N ASN A 236 3.50 2.54 -10.58
CA ASN A 236 3.59 1.76 -9.35
C ASN A 236 3.73 2.67 -8.12
N VAL A 237 4.67 3.64 -8.18
CA VAL A 237 4.91 4.59 -7.09
C VAL A 237 3.72 5.52 -6.83
N PRO A 238 3.13 6.19 -7.86
CA PRO A 238 1.87 6.91 -7.69
C PRO A 238 0.77 6.07 -7.03
N SER A 239 0.62 4.80 -7.42
CA SER A 239 -0.39 3.92 -6.85
C SER A 239 -0.14 3.63 -5.37
N ALA A 240 1.10 3.32 -5.00
CA ALA A 240 1.50 3.10 -3.62
C ALA A 240 1.22 4.35 -2.76
N ILE A 241 1.58 5.54 -3.25
CA ILE A 241 1.38 6.80 -2.54
C ILE A 241 -0.12 7.09 -2.37
N ALA A 242 -0.90 7.02 -3.45
CA ALA A 242 -2.34 7.30 -3.41
C ALA A 242 -3.06 6.37 -2.43
N SER A 243 -2.82 5.06 -2.53
CA SER A 243 -3.42 4.05 -1.64
C SER A 243 -3.06 4.29 -0.17
N THR A 244 -1.78 4.57 0.10
CA THR A 244 -1.28 4.78 1.46
C THR A 244 -1.84 6.06 2.09
N ILE A 245 -1.84 7.18 1.34
CA ILE A 245 -2.39 8.46 1.83
C ILE A 245 -3.85 8.28 2.24
N VAL A 246 -4.66 7.64 1.38
CA VAL A 246 -6.09 7.46 1.65
C VAL A 246 -6.31 6.51 2.82
N ALA A 247 -5.58 5.39 2.91
CA ALA A 247 -5.63 4.49 4.06
C ALA A 247 -5.27 5.22 5.37
N CYS A 248 -4.18 6.00 5.36
CA CYS A 248 -3.74 6.77 6.52
C CYS A 248 -4.75 7.85 6.93
N ARG A 249 -5.33 8.58 5.97
CA ARG A 249 -6.38 9.58 6.24
C ARG A 249 -7.63 8.93 6.82
N ALA A 250 -8.03 7.77 6.32
CA ALA A 250 -9.16 7.02 6.85
C ALA A 250 -8.91 6.59 8.32
N VAL A 251 -7.69 6.22 8.69
CA VAL A 251 -7.33 5.86 10.09
C VAL A 251 -7.33 7.08 11.00
N ARG A 252 -6.74 8.20 10.56
CA ARG A 252 -6.74 9.46 11.32
C ARG A 252 -8.15 9.99 11.54
N ARG A 253 -9.02 9.92 10.53
CA ARG A 253 -10.41 10.36 10.65
C ARG A 253 -11.20 9.51 11.66
N LEU A 254 -10.98 8.19 11.65
CA LEU A 254 -11.61 7.28 12.61
C LEU A 254 -11.17 7.55 14.06
N SER A 255 -9.88 7.81 14.28
CA SER A 255 -9.34 8.12 15.61
C SER A 255 -9.68 9.53 16.12
N GLY A 256 -9.99 10.47 15.22
CA GLY A 256 -10.53 11.78 15.57
C GLY A 256 -11.98 11.73 16.06
N TRP A 257 -12.75 10.70 15.67
CA TRP A 257 -14.12 10.47 16.14
C TRP A 257 -14.22 9.87 17.56
N SER A 258 -13.09 9.50 18.17
CA SER A 258 -13.07 8.88 19.50
C SER A 258 -12.90 9.91 20.63
N SER A 259 -14.01 10.56 21.03
CA SER A 259 -14.18 11.21 22.35
C SER A 259 -15.65 11.56 22.60
N PRO A 260 -16.29 11.24 23.76
CA PRO A 260 -16.26 10.04 24.58
C PRO A 260 -17.48 9.12 24.28
N GLY A 261 -17.22 7.85 23.96
CA GLY A 261 -18.24 6.80 23.71
C GLY A 261 -18.32 6.37 22.25
N PRO A 262 -18.35 5.07 21.90
CA PRO A 262 -18.36 3.86 22.71
C PRO A 262 -17.02 3.11 22.66
N GLU A 263 -16.27 3.14 23.76
CA GLU A 263 -15.13 2.22 24.02
C GLU A 263 -15.55 0.74 24.14
N ILE A 264 -16.83 0.43 23.91
CA ILE A 264 -17.43 -0.89 24.14
C ILE A 264 -17.16 -1.85 22.95
N LEU A 265 -16.96 -1.36 21.72
CA LEU A 265 -16.84 -2.27 20.57
C LEU A 265 -15.44 -2.89 20.41
N TYR A 266 -14.38 -2.17 20.80
CA TYR A 266 -13.00 -2.67 20.67
C TYR A 266 -12.56 -3.57 21.83
N VAL A 267 -13.06 -3.32 23.04
CA VAL A 267 -12.72 -4.11 24.23
C VAL A 267 -13.59 -5.36 24.36
N CYS A 268 -14.89 -5.30 24.00
CA CYS A 268 -15.79 -6.43 24.19
C CYS A 268 -15.54 -7.59 23.19
N LEU A 269 -15.00 -7.31 22.00
CA LEU A 269 -14.78 -8.33 20.96
C LEU A 269 -13.51 -9.18 21.12
N TRP A 270 -12.46 -8.63 21.75
CA TRP A 270 -11.24 -9.39 22.04
C TRP A 270 -11.26 -10.08 23.43
N LEU A 271 -12.10 -9.64 24.37
CA LEU A 271 -12.19 -10.21 25.72
C LEU A 271 -13.35 -11.21 25.92
N SER A 272 -14.11 -11.57 24.89
CA SER A 272 -15.11 -12.64 24.99
C SER A 272 -14.80 -13.83 24.06
N PRO A 273 -13.75 -14.63 24.30
CA PRO A 273 -13.87 -16.04 24.02
C PRO A 273 -14.85 -16.63 25.06
N LEU A 274 -15.94 -17.24 24.61
CA LEU A 274 -16.76 -18.21 25.38
C LEU A 274 -17.88 -17.69 26.33
N ARG A 275 -18.75 -16.76 25.91
CA ARG A 275 -20.08 -16.73 26.56
C ARG A 275 -21.22 -16.22 25.67
N GLN A 276 -21.62 -17.03 24.70
CA GLN A 276 -23.01 -17.13 24.24
C GLN A 276 -23.20 -18.40 23.39
N ARG A 277 -23.04 -19.54 24.04
CA ARG A 277 -23.87 -20.75 23.94
C ARG A 277 -23.50 -21.65 25.10
#